data_AF-A0A9C5ZKR5-F1
#
_entry.id   AF-A0A9C5ZKR5-F1
#
_cell.length_a   1.000
_cell.length_b   1.000
_cell.length_c   1.000
_cell.angle_alpha   90.00
_cell.angle_beta   90.00
_cell.angle_gamma   90.00
#
_symmetry.space_group_name_H-M   'P 1'
#
loop_
_entity.id
_entity.type
_entity.pdbx_description
1 polymer ?
#
loop_
_entity_poly.entity_id
_entity_poly.type
_entity_poly.pdbx_seq_one_letter_code
_entity_poly.pdbx_strand_id
1 'polypeptide(L)'
;MTSIQELINLQTTTGETIQRVVRNDLADRKGRASYYHERHRMLSDLWNAFETTAISKVDTEAANHEALNDVIERLWRMDDDGLCDKSLSQDEQQCEAHLIQNVQTNNDNRFMVKLPFREDSSALGESKEMAHRRFIALERRLLKDSSTRTQYIKFMEEYEQMGHMTETNINSVLTPNYFIPHHCVLKPDSTTTKLRPVFDASAKTSTGYSLNDLMYTGPTVQSELFSILVRFRLPRFVFTTDIEKMYRQIMVHPDDRRYQIILWRTDPSVPIKYYQLNTVTYGTRAAPYLATRCLQKVAHENEISFPLGAQILKDNFYVDDGLAGSNSLTTAIESQ
;
A
#
# COMPACT_ATOMS: atom_id res chain seq x y z
N MET A 1 -23.86 5.55 13.15
CA MET A 1 -24.00 4.11 13.50
C MET A 1 -24.13 3.21 12.27
N THR A 2 -24.45 3.72 11.08
CA THR A 2 -24.49 2.93 9.83
C THR A 2 -23.12 2.77 9.15
N SER A 3 -22.12 3.60 9.49
CA SER A 3 -20.84 3.72 8.78
C SER A 3 -19.82 2.59 9.02
N ILE A 4 -19.98 1.79 10.08
CA ILE A 4 -19.09 0.67 10.40
C ILE A 4 -19.74 -0.66 10.00
N GLN A 5 -21.08 -0.76 10.04
CA GLN A 5 -21.77 -1.99 9.67
C GLN A 5 -21.61 -2.32 8.18
N GLU A 6 -21.44 -1.34 7.29
CA GLU A 6 -21.22 -1.58 5.86
C GLU A 6 -19.78 -2.00 5.52
N LEU A 7 -18.78 -1.55 6.30
CA LEU A 7 -17.40 -2.07 6.23
C LEU A 7 -17.28 -3.47 6.85
N ILE A 8 -18.09 -3.78 7.88
CA ILE A 8 -18.16 -5.10 8.52
C ILE A 8 -18.98 -6.11 7.68
N ASN A 9 -20.02 -5.69 6.94
CA ASN A 9 -20.89 -6.62 6.22
C ASN A 9 -20.20 -7.28 5.00
N LEU A 10 -19.09 -6.75 4.49
CA LEU A 10 -18.24 -7.41 3.49
C LEU A 10 -17.31 -8.49 4.09
N GLN A 11 -17.21 -8.62 5.41
CA GLN A 11 -16.43 -9.68 6.09
C GLN A 11 -17.23 -10.98 6.34
N THR A 12 -18.49 -11.08 5.92
CA THR A 12 -19.35 -12.21 6.28
C THR A 12 -19.05 -13.53 5.54
N THR A 13 -18.08 -13.56 4.61
CA THR A 13 -17.66 -14.83 3.97
C THR A 13 -16.31 -15.35 4.48
N THR A 14 -15.54 -14.55 5.24
CA THR A 14 -14.26 -14.97 5.85
C THR A 14 -14.40 -15.37 7.31
N GLY A 15 -15.48 -14.96 7.99
CA GLY A 15 -15.78 -15.31 9.39
C GLY A 15 -16.01 -16.82 9.64
N GLU A 16 -16.45 -17.59 8.64
CA GLU A 16 -16.65 -19.04 8.80
C GLU A 16 -15.33 -19.83 8.85
N THR A 17 -14.26 -19.30 8.25
CA THR A 17 -12.95 -19.98 8.24
C THR A 17 -12.26 -19.82 9.60
N ILE A 18 -12.36 -18.65 10.24
CA ILE A 18 -11.74 -18.39 11.56
C ILE A 18 -12.55 -19.01 12.70
N GLN A 19 -13.89 -19.03 12.65
CA GLN A 19 -14.67 -19.78 13.65
C GLN A 19 -14.32 -21.28 13.65
N ARG A 20 -13.87 -21.83 12.53
CA ARG A 20 -13.44 -23.24 12.41
C ARG A 20 -12.02 -23.47 12.93
N VAL A 21 -11.13 -22.48 12.85
CA VAL A 21 -9.76 -22.53 13.42
C VAL A 21 -9.79 -22.30 14.93
N VAL A 22 -10.57 -21.31 15.41
CA VAL A 22 -10.63 -20.95 16.83
C VAL A 22 -11.43 -21.98 17.66
N ARG A 23 -12.48 -22.62 17.11
CA ARG A 23 -13.24 -23.66 17.86
C ARG A 23 -12.54 -25.02 17.94
N ASN A 24 -11.75 -25.42 16.94
CA ASN A 24 -11.21 -26.78 16.90
C ASN A 24 -9.87 -26.93 17.64
N ASP A 25 -9.11 -25.84 17.85
CA ASP A 25 -7.77 -25.92 18.47
C ASP A 25 -7.75 -25.78 20.00
N LEU A 26 -8.86 -25.40 20.63
CA LEU A 26 -8.94 -25.33 22.10
C LEU A 26 -9.13 -26.70 22.78
N ALA A 27 -9.28 -27.80 22.03
CA ALA A 27 -9.58 -29.11 22.60
C ALA A 27 -8.45 -30.18 22.49
N ASP A 28 -7.39 -29.99 21.71
CA ASP A 28 -6.41 -31.07 21.46
C ASP A 28 -4.93 -30.63 21.55
N ARG A 29 -4.08 -31.49 22.12
CA ARG A 29 -2.61 -31.33 22.19
C ARG A 29 -1.98 -31.20 20.80
N LYS A 30 -2.65 -31.69 19.74
CA LYS A 30 -2.22 -31.52 18.33
C LYS A 30 -2.38 -30.09 17.79
N GLY A 31 -3.40 -29.34 18.22
CA GLY A 31 -3.62 -27.95 17.78
C GLY A 31 -2.50 -27.01 18.23
N ARG A 32 -1.97 -27.24 19.44
CA ARG A 32 -0.79 -26.51 19.94
C ARG A 32 0.46 -26.74 19.07
N ALA A 33 0.70 -27.97 18.62
CA ALA A 33 1.85 -28.28 17.76
C ALA A 33 1.69 -27.65 16.36
N SER A 34 0.47 -27.62 15.82
CA SER A 34 0.16 -26.94 14.56
C SER A 34 0.37 -25.42 14.66
N TYR A 35 -0.12 -24.80 15.73
CA TYR A 35 0.08 -23.37 16.04
C TYR A 35 1.57 -23.00 16.14
N TYR A 36 2.38 -23.79 16.85
CA TYR A 36 3.83 -23.54 16.92
C TYR A 36 4.50 -23.76 15.57
N HIS A 37 4.09 -24.76 14.79
CA HIS A 37 4.66 -25.05 13.47
C HIS A 37 4.35 -23.94 12.45
N GLU A 38 3.14 -23.42 12.46
CA GLU A 38 2.69 -22.35 11.56
C GLU A 38 3.30 -21.00 11.94
N ARG A 39 3.39 -20.70 13.26
CA ARG A 39 4.19 -19.58 13.78
C ARG A 39 5.66 -19.69 13.37
N HIS A 40 6.26 -20.89 13.43
CA HIS A 40 7.66 -21.08 13.07
C HIS A 40 7.90 -20.96 11.56
N ARG A 41 6.99 -21.48 10.72
CA ARG A 41 7.04 -21.35 9.26
C ARG A 41 6.89 -19.90 8.84
N MET A 42 5.91 -19.18 9.38
CA MET A 42 5.64 -17.78 9.04
C MET A 42 6.78 -16.85 9.50
N LEU A 43 7.34 -17.09 10.68
CA LEU A 43 8.55 -16.42 11.13
C LEU A 43 9.78 -16.80 10.29
N SER A 44 9.86 -18.02 9.78
CA SER A 44 10.93 -18.47 8.88
C SER A 44 10.84 -17.82 7.50
N ASP A 45 9.65 -17.69 6.93
CA ASP A 45 9.46 -17.07 5.61
C ASP A 45 9.76 -15.57 5.66
N LEU A 46 9.35 -14.90 6.74
CA LEU A 46 9.67 -13.49 7.00
C LEU A 46 11.15 -13.29 7.38
N TRP A 47 11.75 -14.24 8.12
CA TRP A 47 13.19 -14.22 8.42
C TRP A 47 14.01 -14.41 7.16
N ASN A 48 13.66 -15.36 6.29
CA ASN A 48 14.33 -15.58 5.02
C ASN A 48 14.26 -14.34 4.11
N ALA A 49 13.10 -13.65 4.07
CA ALA A 49 12.98 -12.37 3.35
C ALA A 49 13.92 -11.27 3.91
N PHE A 50 14.11 -11.24 5.23
CA PHE A 50 15.04 -10.34 5.91
C PHE A 50 16.52 -10.72 5.66
N GLU A 51 16.85 -12.01 5.75
CA GLU A 51 18.19 -12.57 5.50
C GLU A 51 18.65 -12.29 4.06
N THR A 52 17.74 -12.39 3.09
CA THR A 52 18.02 -12.10 1.67
C THR A 52 18.34 -10.61 1.43
N THR A 53 18.00 -9.73 2.37
CA THR A 53 18.22 -8.28 2.25
C THR A 53 19.38 -7.77 3.10
N ALA A 54 19.77 -8.46 4.20
CA ALA A 54 20.58 -7.83 5.24
C ALA A 54 21.85 -8.57 5.70
N ILE A 55 22.16 -9.80 5.27
CA ILE A 55 23.30 -10.53 5.87
C ILE A 55 24.23 -11.09 4.80
N SER A 56 25.13 -10.22 4.32
CA SER A 56 26.44 -10.68 3.85
C SER A 56 27.49 -10.11 4.80
N LYS A 57 28.21 -11.02 5.48
CA LYS A 57 29.28 -10.79 6.47
C LYS A 57 28.86 -10.62 7.93
N VAL A 58 28.74 -11.75 8.63
CA VAL A 58 29.28 -11.88 10.00
C VAL A 58 29.80 -13.31 10.13
N ASP A 59 31.12 -13.48 10.10
CA ASP A 59 31.79 -14.73 10.48
C ASP A 59 31.85 -14.83 12.01
N THR A 60 31.54 -16.02 12.52
CA THR A 60 31.51 -16.39 13.93
C THR A 60 32.92 -16.64 14.48
N GLU A 61 33.36 -15.86 15.47
CA GLU A 61 34.40 -16.28 16.42
C GLU A 61 34.05 -15.89 17.86
N ALA A 62 34.57 -16.69 18.80
CA ALA A 62 34.11 -16.88 20.17
C ALA A 62 34.14 -15.63 21.07
N ALA A 63 33.17 -15.62 22.00
CA ALA A 63 32.80 -14.52 22.89
C ALA A 63 33.94 -14.01 23.79
N ASN A 64 34.45 -12.82 23.48
CA ASN A 64 35.09 -11.92 24.44
C ASN A 64 34.03 -10.98 25.02
N HIS A 65 34.01 -10.82 26.36
CA HIS A 65 33.09 -9.89 27.04
C HIS A 65 33.21 -8.44 26.53
N GLU A 66 34.40 -8.04 26.08
CA GLU A 66 34.61 -6.76 25.39
C GLU A 66 33.92 -6.70 24.02
N ALA A 67 33.99 -7.77 23.21
CA ALA A 67 33.29 -7.82 21.94
C ALA A 67 31.77 -7.82 22.12
N LEU A 68 31.26 -8.44 23.19
CA LEU A 68 29.85 -8.36 23.55
C LEU A 68 29.46 -6.95 23.98
N ASN A 69 30.27 -6.28 24.80
CA ASN A 69 30.03 -4.89 25.19
C ASN A 69 30.13 -3.93 24.01
N ASP A 70 30.99 -4.19 23.03
CA ASP A 70 31.14 -3.39 21.81
C ASP A 70 29.96 -3.61 20.85
N VAL A 71 29.44 -4.85 20.77
CA VAL A 71 28.20 -5.17 20.05
C VAL A 71 26.99 -4.58 20.75
N ILE A 72 26.93 -4.61 22.08
CA ILE A 72 25.89 -3.96 22.88
C ILE A 72 25.99 -2.44 22.72
N GLU A 73 27.16 -1.81 22.84
CA GLU A 73 27.30 -0.37 22.57
C GLU A 73 26.90 -0.01 21.13
N ARG A 74 27.22 -0.85 20.14
CA ARG A 74 26.73 -0.65 18.77
C ARG A 74 25.22 -0.79 18.66
N LEU A 75 24.62 -1.77 19.32
CA LEU A 75 23.16 -1.94 19.41
C LEU A 75 22.51 -0.73 20.08
N TRP A 76 23.10 -0.23 21.16
CA TRP A 76 22.61 0.94 21.89
C TRP A 76 22.82 2.23 21.10
N ARG A 77 23.89 2.36 20.30
CA ARG A 77 24.06 3.47 19.35
C ARG A 77 23.08 3.40 18.19
N MET A 78 22.76 2.19 17.70
CA MET A 78 21.71 1.97 16.70
C MET A 78 20.31 2.28 17.26
N ASP A 79 20.07 2.00 18.54
CA ASP A 79 18.83 2.38 19.24
C ASP A 79 18.79 3.90 19.54
N ASP A 80 19.93 4.54 19.80
CA ASP A 80 20.06 6.01 19.97
C ASP A 80 19.83 6.76 18.65
N ASP A 81 20.22 6.19 17.51
CA ASP A 81 19.87 6.70 16.17
C ASP A 81 18.35 6.68 15.90
N GLY A 82 17.57 5.98 16.75
CA GLY A 82 16.10 5.90 16.72
C GLY A 82 15.37 7.01 17.48
N LEU A 83 16.08 7.83 18.28
CA LEU A 83 15.51 8.99 18.98
C LEU A 83 16.04 10.33 18.44
N CYS A 84 16.68 10.31 17.27
CA CYS A 84 16.84 11.54 16.52
C CYS A 84 15.45 11.90 15.98
N ASP A 85 14.87 12.96 16.53
CA ASP A 85 13.80 13.74 15.94
C ASP A 85 14.31 14.13 14.53
N LYS A 86 14.14 13.22 13.55
CA LYS A 86 14.70 13.37 12.20
C LYS A 86 14.04 14.60 11.65
N SER A 87 14.75 15.72 11.73
CA SER A 87 14.26 16.99 11.26
C SER A 87 13.89 16.78 9.80
N LEU A 88 12.60 16.81 9.51
CA LEU A 88 12.07 16.59 8.18
C LEU A 88 12.84 17.49 7.21
N SER A 89 13.28 16.95 6.08
CA SER A 89 13.85 17.76 5.01
C SER A 89 12.83 18.80 4.55
N GLN A 90 13.30 19.86 3.90
CA GLN A 90 12.42 20.92 3.39
C GLN A 90 11.32 20.35 2.47
N ASP A 91 11.68 19.44 1.58
CA ASP A 91 10.76 18.75 0.67
C ASP A 91 9.71 17.92 1.44
N GLU A 92 10.11 17.23 2.52
CA GLU A 92 9.20 16.46 3.37
C GLU A 92 8.25 17.35 4.16
N GLN A 93 8.74 18.47 4.71
CA GLN A 93 7.91 19.47 5.40
C GLN A 93 6.88 20.08 4.45
N GLN A 94 7.28 20.39 3.22
CA GLN A 94 6.38 20.91 2.19
C GLN A 94 5.32 19.89 1.79
N CYS A 95 5.70 18.61 1.66
CA CYS A 95 4.76 17.53 1.38
C CYS A 95 3.72 17.35 2.51
N GLU A 96 4.17 17.37 3.77
CA GLU A 96 3.30 17.29 4.95
C GLU A 96 2.36 18.49 5.05
N ALA A 97 2.87 19.70 4.89
CA ALA A 97 2.07 20.91 4.88
C ALA A 97 1.02 20.87 3.76
N HIS A 98 1.40 20.43 2.55
CA HIS A 98 0.50 20.27 1.43
C HIS A 98 -0.64 19.29 1.73
N LEU A 99 -0.33 18.13 2.31
CA LEU A 99 -1.36 17.15 2.65
C LEU A 99 -2.32 17.69 3.71
N ILE A 100 -1.81 18.26 4.81
CA ILE A 100 -2.64 18.78 5.90
C ILE A 100 -3.60 19.86 5.39
N GLN A 101 -3.13 20.75 4.51
CA GLN A 101 -3.94 21.83 3.95
C GLN A 101 -5.02 21.35 2.96
N ASN A 102 -4.78 20.24 2.26
CA ASN A 102 -5.62 19.81 1.13
C ASN A 102 -6.36 18.50 1.36
N VAL A 103 -6.15 17.80 2.47
CA VAL A 103 -6.88 16.58 2.80
C VAL A 103 -8.30 16.94 3.26
N GLN A 104 -9.28 16.28 2.64
CA GLN A 104 -10.69 16.43 2.97
C GLN A 104 -11.33 15.06 3.08
N THR A 105 -12.50 14.97 3.71
CA THR A 105 -13.31 13.75 3.73
C THR A 105 -14.52 13.96 2.84
N ASN A 106 -14.79 13.03 1.93
CA ASN A 106 -15.97 13.09 1.07
C ASN A 106 -17.23 12.58 1.82
N ASN A 107 -18.38 12.66 1.16
CA ASN A 107 -19.67 12.20 1.73
C ASN A 107 -19.71 10.70 2.04
N ASP A 108 -18.83 9.90 1.41
CA ASP A 108 -18.72 8.45 1.58
C ASP A 108 -17.70 8.07 2.68
N ASN A 109 -17.27 9.02 3.51
CA ASN A 109 -16.25 8.85 4.56
C ASN A 109 -14.87 8.40 4.06
N ARG A 110 -14.51 8.76 2.83
CA ARG A 110 -13.20 8.51 2.23
C ARG A 110 -12.38 9.79 2.18
N PHE A 111 -11.09 9.69 2.45
CA PHE A 111 -10.21 10.84 2.24
C PHE A 111 -10.11 11.18 0.76
N MET A 112 -10.06 12.47 0.50
CA MET A 112 -9.75 13.07 -0.78
C MET A 112 -8.51 13.93 -0.62
N VAL A 113 -7.49 13.65 -1.43
CA VAL A 113 -6.18 14.34 -1.37
C VAL A 113 -5.87 15.00 -2.70
N LYS A 114 -5.08 16.07 -2.66
CA LYS A 114 -4.43 16.64 -3.83
C LYS A 114 -3.06 16.02 -4.04
N LEU A 115 -2.60 15.98 -5.28
CA LEU A 115 -1.28 15.45 -5.65
C LEU A 115 -0.18 16.45 -5.24
N PRO A 116 0.82 16.04 -4.44
CA PRO A 116 1.84 16.97 -3.92
C PRO A 116 2.92 17.23 -4.97
N PHE A 117 2.72 18.25 -5.80
CA PHE A 117 3.70 18.71 -6.78
C PHE A 117 4.80 19.56 -6.14
N ARG A 118 6.06 19.26 -6.45
CA ARG A 118 7.26 20.03 -6.06
C ARG A 118 7.52 21.21 -6.99
N GLU A 119 7.33 20.98 -8.28
CA GLU A 119 7.52 21.95 -9.34
C GLU A 119 6.19 22.23 -10.03
N ASP A 120 6.11 23.33 -10.77
CA ASP A 120 4.90 23.62 -11.53
C ASP A 120 4.63 22.51 -12.56
N SER A 121 3.39 22.05 -12.56
CA SER A 121 2.89 21.04 -13.49
C SER A 121 3.04 21.42 -14.97
N SER A 122 3.27 22.71 -15.25
CA SER A 122 3.58 23.23 -16.59
C SER A 122 4.87 22.65 -17.20
N ALA A 123 5.76 22.07 -16.40
CA ALA A 123 6.97 21.37 -16.88
C ALA A 123 6.67 20.06 -17.64
N LEU A 124 5.48 19.48 -17.46
CA LEU A 124 5.07 18.27 -18.16
C LEU A 124 4.87 18.54 -19.66
N GLY A 125 5.54 17.73 -20.49
CA GLY A 125 5.29 17.69 -21.92
C GLY A 125 4.16 16.73 -22.31
N GLU A 126 4.12 16.45 -23.60
CA GLU A 126 3.17 15.51 -24.19
C GLU A 126 3.53 14.05 -23.81
N SER A 127 2.57 13.33 -23.22
CA SER A 127 2.70 11.92 -22.83
C SER A 127 1.77 10.98 -23.63
N LYS A 128 0.76 11.52 -24.32
CA LYS A 128 -0.29 10.76 -24.99
C LYS A 128 0.24 9.73 -25.98
N GLU A 129 1.11 10.15 -26.89
CA GLU A 129 1.62 9.28 -27.96
C GLU A 129 2.48 8.13 -27.41
N MET A 130 3.25 8.39 -26.34
CA MET A 130 4.01 7.36 -25.65
C MET A 130 3.07 6.36 -24.96
N ALA A 131 2.06 6.84 -24.23
CA ALA A 131 1.10 5.96 -23.56
C ALA A 131 0.31 5.10 -24.56
N HIS A 132 -0.10 5.70 -25.68
CA HIS A 132 -0.79 5.00 -26.77
C HIS A 132 0.08 3.88 -27.36
N ARG A 133 1.34 4.16 -27.74
CA ARG A 133 2.25 3.13 -28.27
C ARG A 133 2.45 1.96 -27.30
N ARG A 134 2.60 2.25 -26.00
CA ARG A 134 2.75 1.22 -24.96
C ARG A 134 1.46 0.40 -24.78
N PHE A 135 0.30 1.04 -24.82
CA PHE A 135 -0.99 0.35 -24.76
C PHE A 135 -1.22 -0.60 -25.94
N ILE A 136 -0.93 -0.16 -27.17
CA ILE A 136 -1.03 -1.04 -28.36
C ILE A 136 -0.06 -2.23 -28.26
N ALA A 137 1.15 -2.01 -27.75
CA ALA A 137 2.09 -3.11 -27.52
C ALA A 137 1.58 -4.11 -26.46
N LEU A 138 0.99 -3.62 -25.37
CA LEU A 138 0.33 -4.45 -24.36
C LEU A 138 -0.80 -5.26 -24.98
N GLU A 139 -1.69 -4.62 -25.75
CA GLU A 139 -2.83 -5.27 -26.41
C GLU A 139 -2.37 -6.40 -27.35
N ARG A 140 -1.37 -6.15 -28.20
CA ARG A 140 -0.78 -7.18 -29.09
C ARG A 140 -0.21 -8.36 -28.31
N ARG A 141 0.36 -8.13 -27.13
CA ARG A 141 0.88 -9.18 -26.26
C ARG A 141 -0.27 -9.99 -25.65
N LEU A 142 -1.31 -9.32 -25.16
CA LEU A 142 -2.49 -9.96 -24.58
C LEU A 142 -3.29 -10.78 -25.60
N LEU A 143 -3.34 -10.37 -26.87
CA LEU A 143 -3.97 -11.17 -27.93
C LEU A 143 -3.33 -12.55 -28.14
N LYS A 144 -2.05 -12.72 -27.76
CA LYS A 144 -1.36 -14.01 -27.85
C LYS A 144 -1.69 -14.95 -26.70
N ASP A 145 -2.17 -14.43 -25.58
CA ASP A 145 -2.49 -15.19 -24.37
C ASP A 145 -3.89 -14.83 -23.87
N SER A 146 -4.86 -15.66 -24.27
CA SER A 146 -6.27 -15.50 -23.95
C SER A 146 -6.54 -15.50 -22.43
N SER A 147 -5.80 -16.31 -21.66
CA SER A 147 -6.02 -16.41 -20.20
C SER A 147 -5.64 -15.10 -19.49
N THR A 148 -4.46 -14.56 -19.83
CA THR A 148 -3.98 -13.29 -19.28
C THR A 148 -4.87 -12.13 -19.75
N ARG A 149 -5.32 -12.15 -21.01
CA ARG A 149 -6.26 -11.14 -21.53
C ARG A 149 -7.57 -11.09 -20.74
N THR A 150 -8.20 -12.23 -20.50
CA THR A 150 -9.46 -12.28 -19.75
C THR A 150 -9.29 -11.76 -18.32
N GLN A 151 -8.22 -12.14 -17.63
CA GLN A 151 -7.93 -11.64 -16.29
C GLN A 151 -7.67 -10.12 -16.28
N TYR A 152 -6.97 -9.61 -17.29
CA TYR A 152 -6.71 -8.18 -17.44
C TYR A 152 -8.00 -7.38 -17.68
N ILE A 153 -8.83 -7.83 -18.62
CA ILE A 153 -10.12 -7.16 -18.92
C ILE A 153 -11.01 -7.16 -17.68
N LYS A 154 -11.16 -8.32 -17.02
CA LYS A 154 -11.94 -8.44 -15.79
C LYS A 154 -11.46 -7.45 -14.72
N PHE A 155 -10.14 -7.34 -14.51
CA PHE A 155 -9.60 -6.37 -13.55
C PHE A 155 -9.99 -4.93 -13.92
N MET A 156 -9.85 -4.54 -15.19
CA MET A 156 -10.13 -3.18 -15.63
C MET A 156 -11.63 -2.86 -15.50
N GLU A 157 -12.51 -3.79 -15.86
CA GLU A 157 -13.95 -3.64 -15.67
C GLU A 157 -14.33 -3.51 -14.19
N GLU A 158 -13.76 -4.33 -13.30
CA GLU A 158 -13.95 -4.21 -11.85
C GLU A 158 -13.42 -2.86 -11.33
N TYR A 159 -12.29 -2.39 -11.85
CA TYR A 159 -11.70 -1.10 -11.49
C TYR A 159 -12.62 0.08 -11.88
N GLU A 160 -13.31 -0.01 -13.03
CA GLU A 160 -14.34 0.96 -13.45
C GLU A 160 -15.60 0.87 -12.57
N GLN A 161 -16.11 -0.35 -12.34
CA GLN A 161 -17.33 -0.60 -11.57
C GLN A 161 -17.22 -0.11 -10.12
N MET A 162 -16.04 -0.24 -9.50
CA MET A 162 -15.76 0.29 -8.16
C MET A 162 -15.58 1.81 -8.13
N GLY A 163 -15.74 2.51 -9.27
CA GLY A 163 -15.55 3.95 -9.39
C GLY A 163 -14.09 4.40 -9.25
N HIS A 164 -13.12 3.48 -9.32
CA HIS A 164 -11.70 3.81 -9.21
C HIS A 164 -11.15 4.46 -10.49
N MET A 165 -11.84 4.29 -11.61
CA MET A 165 -11.65 5.10 -12.82
C MET A 165 -12.98 5.48 -13.44
N THR A 166 -12.99 6.55 -14.22
CA THR A 166 -14.16 7.02 -14.97
C THR A 166 -13.77 7.42 -16.39
N GLU A 167 -14.58 7.03 -17.37
CA GLU A 167 -14.41 7.48 -18.75
C GLU A 167 -14.47 9.00 -18.83
N THR A 168 -13.57 9.60 -19.60
CA THR A 168 -13.47 11.06 -19.75
C THR A 168 -13.37 11.45 -21.21
N ASN A 169 -13.91 12.62 -21.56
CA ASN A 169 -13.72 13.22 -22.86
C ASN A 169 -12.40 14.02 -22.84
N ILE A 170 -11.42 13.57 -23.64
CA ILE A 170 -10.11 14.21 -23.65
C ILE A 170 -10.15 15.68 -24.05
N ASN A 171 -11.13 16.09 -24.87
CA ASN A 171 -11.26 17.48 -25.33
C ASN A 171 -11.72 18.42 -24.20
N SER A 172 -12.29 17.89 -23.12
CA SER A 172 -12.66 18.67 -21.93
C SER A 172 -11.58 18.71 -20.84
N VAL A 173 -10.52 17.92 -20.99
CA VAL A 173 -9.45 17.86 -19.98
C VAL A 173 -8.51 19.04 -20.16
N LEU A 174 -8.34 19.81 -19.08
CA LEU A 174 -7.41 20.94 -19.04
C LEU A 174 -5.96 20.48 -19.22
N THR A 175 -5.16 21.29 -19.90
CA THR A 175 -3.69 21.14 -19.93
C THR A 175 -3.06 21.98 -18.81
N PRO A 176 -1.90 21.56 -18.26
CA PRO A 176 -1.18 20.32 -18.53
C PRO A 176 -1.93 19.09 -18.00
N ASN A 177 -1.86 17.98 -18.76
CA ASN A 177 -2.40 16.68 -18.39
C ASN A 177 -1.35 15.59 -18.61
N TYR A 178 -1.56 14.41 -18.02
CA TYR A 178 -0.59 13.32 -18.08
C TYR A 178 -1.25 11.97 -18.31
N PHE A 179 -0.78 11.26 -19.33
CA PHE A 179 -1.19 9.93 -19.68
C PHE A 179 -0.23 8.91 -19.09
N ILE A 180 -0.68 8.16 -18.08
CA ILE A 180 0.08 7.12 -17.43
C ILE A 180 0.06 5.85 -18.30
N PRO A 181 1.20 5.41 -18.86
CA PRO A 181 1.27 4.09 -19.48
C PRO A 181 1.11 3.02 -18.41
N HIS A 182 0.45 1.93 -18.77
CA HIS A 182 0.28 0.79 -17.87
C HIS A 182 0.54 -0.53 -18.59
N HIS A 183 0.85 -1.54 -17.80
CA HIS A 183 1.03 -2.91 -18.24
C HIS A 183 0.57 -3.87 -17.15
N CYS A 184 0.37 -5.14 -17.47
CA CYS A 184 0.07 -6.17 -16.49
C CYS A 184 1.30 -7.03 -16.19
N VAL A 185 1.41 -7.45 -14.92
CA VAL A 185 2.39 -8.41 -14.43
C VAL A 185 1.64 -9.61 -13.85
N LEU A 186 2.08 -10.81 -14.21
CA LEU A 186 1.59 -12.06 -13.62
C LEU A 186 2.43 -12.41 -12.39
N LYS A 187 1.75 -12.70 -11.28
CA LYS A 187 2.33 -13.26 -10.08
C LYS A 187 1.64 -14.61 -9.82
N PRO A 188 2.11 -15.70 -10.44
CA PRO A 188 1.45 -17.01 -10.34
C PRO A 188 1.37 -17.52 -8.90
N ASP A 189 2.33 -17.14 -8.07
CA ASP A 189 2.42 -17.49 -6.64
C ASP A 189 1.55 -16.59 -5.74
N SER A 190 0.85 -15.59 -6.31
CA SER A 190 -0.04 -14.74 -5.54
C SER A 190 -1.30 -15.50 -5.13
N THR A 191 -1.55 -15.57 -3.83
CA THR A 191 -2.75 -16.18 -3.23
C THR A 191 -4.04 -15.42 -3.56
N THR A 192 -3.97 -14.09 -3.69
CA THR A 192 -5.16 -13.22 -3.90
C THR A 192 -5.46 -12.96 -5.38
N THR A 193 -4.53 -12.37 -6.14
CA THR A 193 -4.73 -12.05 -7.56
C THR A 193 -3.51 -12.36 -8.40
N LYS A 194 -3.67 -13.26 -9.37
CA LYS A 194 -2.59 -13.71 -10.26
C LYS A 194 -2.14 -12.63 -11.26
N LEU A 195 -2.98 -11.65 -11.55
CA LEU A 195 -2.67 -10.54 -12.47
C LEU A 195 -2.82 -9.20 -11.75
N ARG A 196 -1.82 -8.33 -11.91
CA ARG A 196 -1.84 -6.96 -11.39
C ARG A 196 -1.43 -5.98 -12.48
N PRO A 197 -2.28 -5.00 -12.83
CA PRO A 197 -1.82 -3.86 -13.60
C PRO A 197 -0.78 -3.07 -12.82
N VAL A 198 0.10 -2.39 -13.54
CA VAL A 198 1.17 -1.55 -13.03
C VAL A 198 1.10 -0.25 -13.83
N PHE A 199 0.95 0.86 -13.12
CA PHE A 199 0.89 2.20 -13.68
C PHE A 199 2.28 2.84 -13.59
N ASP A 200 2.88 3.15 -14.74
CA ASP A 200 4.23 3.70 -14.83
C ASP A 200 4.21 5.23 -14.90
N ALA A 201 4.14 5.86 -13.73
CA ALA A 201 4.23 7.31 -13.58
C ALA A 201 5.68 7.86 -13.70
N SER A 202 6.67 6.98 -13.93
CA SER A 202 8.08 7.37 -14.16
C SER A 202 8.42 7.57 -15.64
N ALA A 203 7.48 7.25 -16.53
CA ALA A 203 7.67 7.40 -17.97
C ALA A 203 7.87 8.88 -18.35
N LYS A 204 8.94 9.20 -19.07
CA LYS A 204 9.23 10.60 -19.42
C LYS A 204 8.30 11.10 -20.52
N THR A 205 7.84 12.34 -20.37
CA THR A 205 7.13 13.12 -21.40
C THR A 205 8.08 13.64 -22.48
N SER A 206 7.56 14.35 -23.48
CA SER A 206 8.36 15.00 -24.52
C SER A 206 9.39 16.02 -24.00
N THR A 207 9.19 16.57 -22.79
CA THR A 207 10.16 17.49 -22.14
C THR A 207 11.25 16.76 -21.36
N GLY A 208 11.18 15.44 -21.23
CA GLY A 208 12.13 14.63 -20.45
C GLY A 208 11.77 14.46 -18.97
N TYR A 209 10.76 15.19 -18.46
CA TYR A 209 10.21 15.02 -17.12
C TYR A 209 9.07 14.00 -17.09
N SER A 210 8.94 13.26 -16.00
CA SER A 210 7.81 12.37 -15.69
C SER A 210 6.94 12.94 -14.58
N LEU A 211 5.75 12.36 -14.40
CA LEU A 211 4.88 12.72 -13.28
C LEU A 211 5.59 12.53 -11.93
N ASN A 212 6.36 11.45 -11.77
CA ASN A 212 7.10 11.19 -10.55
C ASN A 212 8.21 12.21 -10.30
N ASP A 213 8.87 12.75 -11.33
CA ASP A 213 9.94 13.74 -11.13
C ASP A 213 9.42 15.04 -10.51
N LEU A 214 8.17 15.39 -10.81
CA LEU A 214 7.54 16.62 -10.31
C LEU A 214 6.81 16.43 -8.98
N MET A 215 6.75 15.23 -8.43
CA MET A 215 6.08 14.95 -7.16
C MET A 215 7.06 14.85 -5.99
N TYR A 216 6.60 15.29 -4.82
CA TYR A 216 7.27 14.96 -3.56
C TYR A 216 7.12 13.46 -3.25
N THR A 217 8.11 12.87 -2.58
CA THR A 217 8.02 11.52 -2.01
C THR A 217 7.22 11.51 -0.70
N GLY A 218 7.38 12.58 0.09
CA GLY A 218 6.86 12.67 1.46
C GLY A 218 7.71 11.87 2.46
N PRO A 219 7.58 12.19 3.76
CA PRO A 219 8.36 11.54 4.80
C PRO A 219 7.93 10.09 5.06
N THR A 220 8.85 9.30 5.58
CA THR A 220 8.51 7.96 6.09
C THR A 220 7.82 8.12 7.44
N VAL A 221 6.51 7.89 7.45
CA VAL A 221 5.68 7.97 8.67
C VAL A 221 5.42 6.63 9.33
N GLN A 222 5.72 5.54 8.63
CA GLN A 222 5.50 4.19 9.15
C GLN A 222 6.59 3.80 10.15
N SER A 223 6.24 2.92 11.09
CA SER A 223 7.23 2.25 11.92
C SER A 223 8.15 1.38 11.06
N GLU A 224 9.40 1.28 11.45
CA GLU A 224 10.36 0.35 10.85
C GLU A 224 9.84 -1.09 10.96
N LEU A 225 9.93 -1.85 9.86
CA LEU A 225 9.43 -3.22 9.79
C LEU A 225 10.04 -4.10 10.89
N PHE A 226 11.33 -3.92 11.19
CA PHE A 226 12.00 -4.64 12.27
C PHE A 226 11.33 -4.40 13.63
N SER A 227 11.02 -3.14 13.95
CA SER A 227 10.33 -2.77 15.19
C SER A 227 8.93 -3.36 15.27
N ILE A 228 8.20 -3.41 14.15
CA ILE A 228 6.89 -4.06 14.05
C ILE A 228 7.03 -5.56 14.35
N LEU A 229 8.00 -6.25 13.73
CA LEU A 229 8.23 -7.69 13.92
C LEU A 229 8.66 -8.04 15.35
N VAL A 230 9.47 -7.19 15.99
CA VAL A 230 9.84 -7.35 17.41
C VAL A 230 8.60 -7.22 18.29
N ARG A 231 7.81 -6.15 18.10
CA ARG A 231 6.55 -5.95 18.84
C ARG A 231 5.55 -7.08 18.64
N PHE A 232 5.45 -7.61 17.43
CA PHE A 232 4.55 -8.73 17.10
C PHE A 232 4.91 -10.03 17.84
N ARG A 233 6.17 -10.21 18.27
CA ARG A 233 6.61 -11.43 18.99
C ARG A 233 6.31 -11.42 20.49
N LEU A 234 5.99 -10.25 21.06
CA LEU A 234 5.80 -10.07 22.50
C LEU A 234 4.45 -10.64 23.02
N PRO A 235 3.30 -10.45 22.34
CA PRO A 235 2.01 -10.86 22.87
C PRO A 235 1.79 -12.36 22.85
N ARG A 236 1.01 -12.86 23.82
CA ARG A 236 0.58 -14.27 23.87
C ARG A 236 -0.38 -14.66 22.76
N PHE A 237 -1.31 -13.77 22.39
CA PHE A 237 -2.28 -13.96 21.32
C PHE A 237 -2.03 -12.92 20.24
N VAL A 238 -1.92 -13.36 18.98
CA VAL A 238 -1.58 -12.50 17.85
C VAL A 238 -2.58 -12.68 16.72
N PHE A 239 -2.75 -11.64 15.92
CA PHE A 239 -3.53 -11.66 14.69
C PHE A 239 -2.85 -10.82 13.62
N THR A 240 -3.21 -11.11 12.37
CA THR A 240 -2.78 -10.34 11.20
C THR A 240 -4.02 -9.81 10.49
N THR A 241 -3.92 -8.63 9.92
CA THR A 241 -4.99 -8.01 9.14
C THR A 241 -4.41 -7.34 7.89
N ASP A 242 -5.20 -7.21 6.85
CA ASP A 242 -4.83 -6.59 5.57
C ASP A 242 -5.87 -5.51 5.22
N ILE A 243 -5.40 -4.32 4.84
CA ILE A 243 -6.28 -3.25 4.33
C ILE A 243 -6.51 -3.47 2.84
N GLU A 244 -7.66 -4.06 2.54
CA GLU A 244 -8.03 -4.36 1.18
C GLU A 244 -7.97 -3.12 0.27
N LYS A 245 -7.11 -3.21 -0.75
CA LYS A 245 -6.92 -2.16 -1.77
C LYS A 245 -6.59 -0.79 -1.15
N MET A 246 -5.75 -0.74 -0.11
CA MET A 246 -5.42 0.47 0.67
C MET A 246 -5.31 1.77 -0.15
N TYR A 247 -4.46 1.82 -1.19
CA TYR A 247 -4.31 3.00 -2.04
C TYR A 247 -5.63 3.46 -2.69
N ARG A 248 -6.46 2.49 -3.11
CA ARG A 248 -7.73 2.74 -3.76
C ARG A 248 -8.82 3.19 -2.80
N GLN A 249 -8.57 3.19 -1.48
CA GLN A 249 -9.48 3.77 -0.49
C GLN A 249 -9.38 5.29 -0.44
N ILE A 250 -8.30 5.88 -0.96
CA ILE A 250 -8.08 7.33 -0.95
C ILE A 250 -8.38 7.92 -2.32
N MET A 251 -9.28 8.88 -2.36
CA MET A 251 -9.68 9.61 -3.56
C MET A 251 -8.65 10.67 -3.92
N VAL A 252 -8.46 10.91 -5.20
CA VAL A 252 -7.73 12.07 -5.72
C VAL A 252 -8.74 13.17 -6.05
N HIS A 253 -8.40 14.41 -5.68
CA HIS A 253 -9.20 15.59 -5.95
C HIS A 253 -9.48 15.73 -7.46
N PRO A 254 -10.70 16.06 -7.90
CA PRO A 254 -11.06 16.13 -9.32
C PRO A 254 -10.09 16.95 -10.19
N ASP A 255 -9.62 18.09 -9.70
CA ASP A 255 -8.67 18.97 -10.39
C ASP A 255 -7.36 18.25 -10.79
N ASP A 256 -6.91 17.29 -9.99
CA ASP A 256 -5.63 16.60 -10.17
C ASP A 256 -5.77 15.28 -10.94
N ARG A 257 -7.00 14.79 -11.16
CA ARG A 257 -7.24 13.56 -11.92
C ARG A 257 -6.79 13.67 -13.37
N ARG A 258 -6.64 14.90 -13.90
CA ARG A 258 -6.04 15.18 -15.22
C ARG A 258 -4.60 14.68 -15.36
N TYR A 259 -3.89 14.42 -14.26
CA TYR A 259 -2.54 13.86 -14.28
C TYR A 259 -2.52 12.32 -14.20
N GLN A 260 -3.69 11.69 -14.07
CA GLN A 260 -3.82 10.24 -13.96
C GLN A 260 -4.73 9.69 -15.07
N ILE A 261 -4.39 9.94 -16.33
CA ILE A 261 -5.19 9.47 -17.48
C ILE A 261 -4.60 8.19 -18.03
N ILE A 262 -5.43 7.21 -18.37
CA ILE A 262 -5.00 6.00 -19.07
C ILE A 262 -5.80 5.80 -20.36
N LEU A 263 -5.21 5.07 -21.30
CA LEU A 263 -5.87 4.64 -22.54
C LEU A 263 -6.29 3.18 -22.40
N TRP A 264 -7.57 2.87 -22.56
CA TRP A 264 -8.03 1.49 -22.45
C TRP A 264 -9.22 1.20 -23.37
N ARG A 265 -9.34 -0.07 -23.76
CA ARG A 265 -10.49 -0.65 -24.45
C ARG A 265 -10.53 -2.16 -24.20
N THR A 266 -11.72 -2.73 -24.26
CA THR A 266 -11.97 -4.17 -24.07
C THR A 266 -11.55 -4.99 -25.28
N ASP A 267 -11.75 -4.47 -26.49
CA ASP A 267 -11.48 -5.18 -27.74
C ASP A 267 -10.80 -4.30 -28.81
N PRO A 268 -9.89 -4.85 -29.63
CA PRO A 268 -9.25 -4.11 -30.70
C PRO A 268 -10.21 -3.52 -31.75
N SER A 269 -11.40 -4.11 -31.90
CA SER A 269 -12.44 -3.65 -32.83
C SER A 269 -13.13 -2.36 -32.39
N VAL A 270 -13.08 -2.01 -31.10
CA VAL A 270 -13.70 -0.78 -30.59
C VAL A 270 -12.68 0.36 -30.49
N PRO A 271 -13.12 1.63 -30.57
CA PRO A 271 -12.23 2.78 -30.38
C PRO A 271 -11.58 2.77 -28.99
N ILE A 272 -10.35 3.27 -28.91
CA ILE A 272 -9.66 3.49 -27.62
C ILE A 272 -10.36 4.63 -26.88
N LYS A 273 -10.64 4.39 -25.60
CA LYS A 273 -11.23 5.36 -24.68
C LYS A 273 -10.18 5.90 -23.71
N TYR A 274 -10.52 7.02 -23.08
CA TYR A 274 -9.69 7.68 -22.08
C TYR A 274 -10.36 7.58 -20.72
N TYR A 275 -9.59 7.22 -19.70
CA TYR A 275 -10.09 7.07 -18.34
C TYR A 275 -9.25 7.89 -17.38
N GLN A 276 -9.88 8.64 -16.49
CA GLN A 276 -9.22 9.27 -15.35
C GLN A 276 -9.26 8.33 -14.15
N LEU A 277 -8.12 8.14 -13.50
CA LEU A 277 -8.05 7.40 -12.25
C LEU A 277 -8.47 8.32 -11.10
N ASN A 278 -9.47 7.88 -10.34
CA ASN A 278 -10.12 8.66 -9.30
C ASN A 278 -9.48 8.50 -7.91
N THR A 279 -8.58 7.53 -7.76
CA THR A 279 -7.96 7.16 -6.48
C THR A 279 -6.45 7.34 -6.53
N VAL A 280 -5.80 7.32 -5.36
CA VAL A 280 -4.34 7.34 -5.28
C VAL A 280 -3.80 6.12 -6.03
N THR A 281 -3.02 6.39 -7.08
CA THR A 281 -2.53 5.36 -7.98
C THR A 281 -1.14 4.90 -7.54
N TYR A 282 -1.02 3.61 -7.23
CA TYR A 282 0.27 2.98 -6.97
C TYR A 282 1.20 3.11 -8.19
N GLY A 283 2.49 3.33 -7.94
CA GLY A 283 3.47 3.69 -8.98
C GLY A 283 3.74 5.19 -9.10
N THR A 284 2.88 6.04 -8.50
CA THR A 284 3.22 7.45 -8.27
C THR A 284 4.15 7.61 -7.08
N ARG A 285 5.06 8.59 -7.12
CA ARG A 285 6.11 8.81 -6.11
C ARG A 285 5.53 9.10 -4.72
N ALA A 286 4.43 9.87 -4.66
CA ALA A 286 3.79 10.25 -3.40
C ALA A 286 2.84 9.18 -2.82
N ALA A 287 2.42 8.17 -3.60
CA ALA A 287 1.38 7.24 -3.19
C ALA A 287 1.64 6.54 -1.84
N PRO A 288 2.85 6.02 -1.54
CA PRO A 288 3.13 5.39 -0.25
C PRO A 288 2.87 6.33 0.93
N TYR A 289 3.42 7.54 0.88
CA TYR A 289 3.25 8.55 1.91
C TYR A 289 1.78 8.97 2.08
N LEU A 290 1.10 9.28 0.96
CA LEU A 290 -0.32 9.65 0.99
C LEU A 290 -1.17 8.57 1.67
N ALA A 291 -0.92 7.31 1.35
CA ALA A 291 -1.65 6.18 1.93
C ALA A 291 -1.43 6.06 3.43
N THR A 292 -0.18 6.05 3.86
CA THR A 292 0.17 5.76 5.26
C THR A 292 -0.11 6.96 6.15
N ARG A 293 0.00 8.18 5.64
CA ARG A 293 -0.35 9.38 6.38
C ARG A 293 -1.85 9.53 6.56
N CYS A 294 -2.66 9.17 5.56
CA CYS A 294 -4.11 9.04 5.72
C CYS A 294 -4.45 7.97 6.77
N LEU A 295 -3.75 6.84 6.81
CA LEU A 295 -3.96 5.81 7.84
C LEU A 295 -3.70 6.35 9.26
N GLN A 296 -2.60 7.08 9.45
CA GLN A 296 -2.32 7.75 10.72
C GLN A 296 -3.38 8.79 11.08
N LYS A 297 -3.88 9.56 10.09
CA LYS A 297 -4.95 10.53 10.30
C LYS A 297 -6.21 9.86 10.83
N VAL A 298 -6.62 8.71 10.27
CA VAL A 298 -7.74 7.91 10.81
C VAL A 298 -7.48 7.53 12.25
N ALA A 299 -6.28 7.04 12.54
CA ALA A 299 -5.93 6.60 13.89
C ALA A 299 -6.04 7.74 14.91
N HIS A 300 -5.54 8.93 14.58
CA HIS A 300 -5.65 10.10 15.45
C HIS A 300 -7.10 10.58 15.62
N GLU A 301 -7.89 10.64 14.54
CA GLU A 301 -9.29 11.08 14.60
C GLU A 301 -10.18 10.13 15.43
N ASN A 302 -9.78 8.86 15.53
CA ASN A 302 -10.55 7.81 16.19
C ASN A 302 -9.96 7.35 17.52
N GLU A 303 -8.90 8.01 18.01
CA GLU A 303 -8.15 7.58 19.19
C GLU A 303 -9.00 7.51 20.47
N ILE A 304 -9.97 8.42 20.63
CA ILE A 304 -10.84 8.44 21.80
C ILE A 304 -11.87 7.30 21.74
N SER A 305 -12.44 7.06 20.56
CA SER A 305 -13.51 6.07 20.36
C SER A 305 -12.96 4.64 20.26
N PHE A 306 -11.77 4.48 19.67
CA PHE A 306 -11.14 3.20 19.36
C PHE A 306 -9.65 3.22 19.73
N PRO A 307 -9.31 3.36 21.02
CA PRO A 307 -7.92 3.55 21.45
C PRO A 307 -7.00 2.38 21.07
N LEU A 308 -7.48 1.13 21.19
CA LEU A 308 -6.71 -0.07 20.84
C LEU A 308 -6.42 -0.13 19.33
N GLY A 309 -7.46 0.05 18.51
CA GLY A 309 -7.32 0.05 17.05
C GLY A 309 -6.45 1.21 16.56
N ALA A 310 -6.64 2.41 17.12
CA ALA A 310 -5.82 3.57 16.80
C ALA A 310 -4.33 3.34 17.11
N GLN A 311 -4.00 2.73 18.25
CA GLN A 311 -2.62 2.39 18.58
C GLN A 311 -2.03 1.39 17.58
N ILE A 312 -2.79 0.34 17.24
CA ILE A 312 -2.36 -0.66 16.25
C ILE A 312 -2.11 -0.01 14.89
N LEU A 313 -3.00 0.87 14.42
CA LEU A 313 -2.85 1.59 13.16
C LEU A 313 -1.58 2.46 13.11
N LYS A 314 -1.20 3.06 14.24
CA LYS A 314 0.00 3.92 14.33
C LYS A 314 1.29 3.10 14.34
N ASP A 315 1.31 2.04 15.13
CA ASP A 315 2.56 1.37 15.49
C ASP A 315 2.79 0.10 14.69
N ASN A 316 1.74 -0.64 14.36
CA ASN A 316 1.81 -2.06 13.99
C ASN A 316 1.43 -2.36 12.53
N PHE A 317 1.24 -1.31 11.71
CA PHE A 317 1.03 -1.45 10.28
C PHE A 317 2.29 -1.18 9.48
N TYR A 318 2.57 -2.07 8.53
CA TYR A 318 3.53 -1.89 7.46
C TYR A 318 2.76 -1.83 6.14
N VAL A 319 2.55 -0.61 5.63
CA VAL A 319 1.67 -0.30 4.50
C VAL A 319 0.25 -0.81 4.77
N ASP A 320 -0.18 -1.85 4.06
CA ASP A 320 -1.50 -2.48 4.14
C ASP A 320 -1.55 -3.63 5.16
N ASP A 321 -0.41 -4.19 5.56
CA ASP A 321 -0.32 -5.32 6.47
C ASP A 321 -0.23 -4.88 7.95
N GLY A 322 -1.19 -5.30 8.77
CA GLY A 322 -1.21 -5.09 10.22
C GLY A 322 -0.81 -6.33 11.00
N LEU A 323 0.16 -6.20 11.90
CA LEU A 323 0.67 -7.28 12.75
C LEU A 323 0.51 -6.92 14.23
N ALA A 324 -0.52 -7.46 14.90
CA ALA A 324 -0.87 -7.05 16.25
C ALA A 324 -1.19 -8.22 17.18
N GLY A 325 -1.34 -7.93 18.46
CA GLY A 325 -1.66 -8.94 19.45
C GLY A 325 -1.84 -8.37 20.86
N SER A 326 -2.34 -9.22 21.75
CA SER A 326 -2.49 -8.91 23.17
C SER A 326 -2.18 -10.13 24.04
N ASN A 327 -1.87 -9.89 25.31
CA ASN A 327 -1.71 -10.97 26.29
C ASN A 327 -3.05 -11.55 26.78
N SER A 328 -4.16 -10.86 26.47
CA SER A 328 -5.54 -11.30 26.73
C SER A 328 -6.23 -11.63 25.41
N LEU A 329 -6.85 -12.82 25.32
CA LEU A 329 -7.61 -13.22 24.13
C LEU A 329 -8.78 -12.25 23.86
N THR A 330 -9.48 -11.83 24.91
CA THR A 330 -10.60 -10.88 24.78
C THR A 330 -10.15 -9.56 24.19
N THR A 331 -9.03 -9.01 24.67
CA THR A 331 -8.48 -7.75 24.16
C THR A 331 -7.96 -7.89 22.74
N ALA A 332 -7.35 -9.03 22.39
CA ALA A 332 -6.92 -9.28 21.02
C ALA A 332 -8.11 -9.30 20.04
N ILE A 333 -9.23 -9.90 20.44
CA ILE A 333 -10.48 -9.92 19.65
C ILE A 333 -11.12 -8.53 19.58
N GLU A 334 -11.15 -7.78 20.69
CA GLU A 334 -11.70 -6.41 20.71
C GLU A 334 -10.89 -5.44 19.85
N SER A 335 -9.58 -5.65 19.75
CA SER A 335 -8.68 -4.81 18.97
C SER A 335 -8.67 -5.12 17.47
N GLN A 336 -9.21 -6.27 17.06
CA GLN A 336 -9.38 -6.69 15.67
C GLN A 336 -10.65 -6.06 15.10
#